data_AF-A0A1H6WW81-F1
#
_entry.id   AF-A0A1H6WW81-F1
#
_cell.length_a   1.000
_cell.length_b   1.000
_cell.length_c   1.000
_cell.angle_alpha   90.00
_cell.angle_beta   90.00
_cell.angle_gamma   90.00
#
_symmetry.space_group_name_H-M   'P 1'
#
loop_
_entity.id
_entity.type
_entity.pdbx_description
1 polymer ?
#
loop_
_entity_poly.entity_id
_entity_poly.type
_entity_poly.pdbx_seq_one_letter_code
_entity_poly.pdbx_strand_id
1 'polypeptide(L)'
;MKRLLPLSIFSLMVLFGCDPAEETPEQPKLSGGVWNLEAASVQASGSAMLPGSPVAIPVSLTGTGEQYQMSVTFGEDPKSVEAEGGFVFLVEASAAGIPVRSERFPIQGNERFTGNWELKDGQLLMEDLDDSFVMDVLEFTPNRLRVATVPDASDFEEFDFEGVTVGEARAEFLLTR
;
A
#
# COMPACT_ATOMS: atom_id res chain seq x y z
N MET A 1 -81.00 -4.76 -33.07
CA MET A 1 -80.47 -3.50 -32.51
C MET A 1 -79.20 -3.81 -31.71
N LYS A 2 -78.12 -3.03 -31.91
CA LYS A 2 -77.09 -2.57 -30.93
C LYS A 2 -76.68 -3.55 -29.80
N ARG A 3 -75.41 -3.84 -29.47
CA ARG A 3 -74.10 -3.21 -29.66
C ARG A 3 -73.03 -4.17 -29.05
N LEU A 4 -71.91 -4.34 -29.74
CA LEU A 4 -70.52 -4.16 -29.27
C LEU A 4 -70.09 -4.72 -27.89
N LEU A 5 -69.09 -5.62 -27.94
CA LEU A 5 -68.01 -5.86 -26.95
C LEU A 5 -67.44 -4.53 -26.37
N PRO A 6 -66.78 -4.45 -25.18
CA PRO A 6 -65.50 -5.13 -24.94
C PRO A 6 -65.01 -5.37 -23.47
N LEU A 7 -63.88 -6.11 -23.36
CA LEU A 7 -62.74 -6.01 -22.41
C LEU A 7 -62.91 -5.66 -20.91
N SER A 8 -62.40 -6.56 -20.04
CA SER A 8 -61.33 -6.28 -19.05
C SER A 8 -60.88 -7.61 -18.43
N ILE A 9 -59.66 -8.13 -18.69
CA ILE A 9 -58.32 -7.69 -18.23
C ILE A 9 -58.03 -8.09 -16.77
N PHE A 10 -56.97 -8.89 -16.64
CA PHE A 10 -56.07 -9.10 -15.50
C PHE A 10 -56.62 -9.71 -14.19
N SER A 11 -56.12 -10.90 -13.86
CA SER A 11 -55.05 -10.97 -12.84
C SER A 11 -54.32 -12.31 -12.94
N LEU A 12 -53.25 -12.31 -13.72
CA LEU A 12 -52.24 -13.36 -13.73
C LEU A 12 -51.33 -13.07 -12.53
N MET A 13 -51.53 -13.77 -11.40
CA MET A 13 -50.56 -13.78 -10.29
C MET A 13 -49.31 -14.53 -10.76
N VAL A 14 -48.43 -13.84 -11.47
CA VAL A 14 -47.06 -14.30 -11.73
C VAL A 14 -46.28 -14.12 -10.45
N LEU A 15 -45.72 -15.23 -10.00
CA LEU A 15 -44.76 -15.38 -8.92
C LEU A 15 -43.53 -14.50 -9.20
N PHE A 16 -43.46 -13.31 -8.59
CA PHE A 16 -42.21 -12.56 -8.47
C PHE A 16 -41.53 -12.96 -7.16
N GLY A 17 -40.92 -14.13 -7.14
CA GLY A 17 -39.78 -14.40 -6.28
C GLY A 17 -38.53 -13.91 -6.98
N CYS A 18 -38.31 -12.59 -7.00
CA CYS A 18 -37.02 -12.02 -7.38
C CYS A 18 -36.21 -12.00 -6.08
N ASP A 19 -35.32 -12.98 -5.88
CA ASP A 19 -34.20 -12.77 -4.98
C ASP A 19 -33.48 -11.52 -5.48
N PRO A 20 -33.31 -10.47 -4.66
CA PRO A 20 -32.34 -9.46 -4.99
C PRO A 20 -30.98 -10.18 -4.93
N ALA A 21 -30.45 -10.52 -6.10
CA ALA A 21 -29.02 -10.74 -6.22
C ALA A 21 -28.39 -9.47 -5.68
N GLU A 22 -27.89 -9.52 -4.45
CA GLU A 22 -26.95 -8.53 -3.94
C GLU A 22 -25.80 -8.57 -4.93
N GLU A 23 -25.76 -7.60 -5.85
CA GLU A 23 -24.60 -7.32 -6.66
C GLU A 23 -23.50 -6.93 -5.69
N THR A 24 -22.74 -7.94 -5.23
CA THR A 24 -21.47 -7.71 -4.57
C THR A 24 -20.68 -6.79 -5.49
N PRO A 25 -20.28 -5.58 -5.04
CA PRO A 25 -19.52 -4.68 -5.88
C PRO A 25 -18.31 -5.43 -6.42
N GLU A 26 -18.13 -5.49 -7.74
CA GLU A 26 -16.94 -6.07 -8.33
C GLU A 26 -15.73 -5.35 -7.71
N GLN A 27 -14.96 -6.07 -6.89
CA GLN A 27 -13.73 -5.54 -6.35
C GLN A 27 -12.82 -5.22 -7.53
N PRO A 28 -12.16 -4.04 -7.54
CA PRO A 28 -11.31 -3.66 -8.64
C PRO A 28 -10.21 -4.73 -8.79
N LYS A 29 -10.16 -5.36 -9.96
CA LYS A 29 -9.19 -6.42 -10.28
C LYS A 29 -7.88 -5.78 -10.72
N LEU A 30 -6.79 -6.05 -10.00
CA LEU A 30 -5.45 -5.70 -10.48
C LEU A 30 -5.20 -6.42 -11.79
N SER A 31 -5.19 -5.64 -12.87
CA SER A 31 -4.80 -6.14 -14.18
C SER A 31 -3.30 -6.28 -14.22
N GLY A 32 -2.81 -7.37 -14.80
CA GLY A 32 -1.40 -7.62 -14.99
C GLY A 32 -0.71 -6.53 -15.81
N GLY A 33 0.62 -6.59 -15.82
CA GLY A 33 1.47 -5.63 -16.51
C GLY A 33 2.59 -5.09 -15.63
N VAL A 34 3.37 -4.19 -16.21
CA VAL A 34 4.50 -3.53 -15.55
C VAL A 34 4.05 -2.22 -14.95
N TRP A 35 4.37 -2.02 -13.68
CA TRP A 35 4.09 -0.84 -12.89
C TRP A 35 5.40 -0.23 -12.42
N ASN A 36 5.56 1.08 -12.55
CA ASN A 36 6.76 1.79 -12.15
C ASN A 36 6.49 2.56 -10.87
N LEU A 37 7.44 2.54 -9.94
CA LEU A 37 7.37 3.38 -8.75
C LEU A 37 7.55 4.85 -9.16
N GLU A 38 6.58 5.69 -8.83
CA GLU A 38 6.58 7.12 -9.17
C GLU A 38 6.74 8.00 -7.93
N ALA A 39 6.22 7.56 -6.78
CA ALA A 39 6.43 8.23 -5.51
C ALA A 39 6.54 7.24 -4.36
N ALA A 40 7.37 7.57 -3.38
CA ALA A 40 7.44 6.89 -2.10
C ALA A 40 7.55 7.91 -0.97
N SER A 41 7.02 7.58 0.20
CA SER A 41 7.25 8.34 1.42
C SER A 41 7.36 7.42 2.61
N VAL A 42 8.08 7.84 3.64
CA VAL A 42 8.24 7.09 4.88
C VAL A 42 8.06 8.02 6.06
N GLN A 43 7.37 7.53 7.09
CA GLN A 43 7.25 8.19 8.38
C GLN A 43 7.57 7.16 9.44
N ALA A 44 8.43 7.50 10.38
CA ALA A 44 8.71 6.65 11.52
C ALA A 44 8.80 7.48 12.80
N SER A 45 8.54 6.83 13.93
CA SER A 45 8.63 7.44 15.25
C SER A 45 9.38 6.51 16.19
N GLY A 46 10.02 7.10 17.18
CA GLY A 46 10.88 6.38 18.10
C GLY A 46 11.27 7.23 19.29
N SER A 47 12.34 6.83 19.96
CA SER A 47 12.88 7.56 21.10
C SER A 47 14.40 7.56 21.12
N ALA A 48 15.00 8.66 21.56
CA ALA A 48 16.43 8.78 21.81
C ALA A 48 16.73 8.87 23.31
N MET A 49 17.79 8.22 23.80
CA MET A 49 18.32 8.44 25.14
C MET A 49 19.45 9.46 25.14
N LEU A 50 19.37 10.48 26.01
CA LEU A 50 20.48 11.39 26.23
C LEU A 50 21.51 10.77 27.19
N PRO A 51 22.81 10.83 26.88
CA PRO A 51 23.86 10.40 27.81
C PRO A 51 23.70 11.08 29.18
N GLY A 52 23.63 10.27 30.24
CA GLY A 52 23.49 10.76 31.62
C GLY A 52 22.08 11.18 32.05
N SER A 53 21.06 10.97 31.21
CA SER A 53 19.64 11.19 31.56
C SER A 53 18.85 9.88 31.42
N PRO A 54 17.97 9.54 32.37
CA PRO A 54 17.03 8.43 32.21
C PRO A 54 15.83 8.79 31.32
N VAL A 55 15.74 10.04 30.85
CA VAL A 55 14.60 10.54 30.07
C VAL A 55 14.81 10.23 28.60
N ALA A 56 13.90 9.46 28.02
CA ALA A 56 13.80 9.24 26.59
C ALA A 56 13.10 10.43 25.92
N ILE A 57 13.67 10.91 24.82
CA ILE A 57 13.12 12.03 24.02
C ILE A 57 12.47 11.45 22.77
N PRO A 58 11.23 11.85 22.43
CA PRO A 58 10.58 11.37 21.21
C PRO A 58 11.35 11.84 19.97
N VAL A 59 11.53 10.92 19.04
CA VAL A 59 12.14 11.17 17.73
C VAL A 59 11.13 10.87 16.64
N SER A 60 11.13 11.70 15.60
CA SER A 60 10.38 11.45 14.38
C SER A 60 11.32 11.45 13.18
N LEU A 61 11.01 10.59 12.22
CA LEU A 61 11.71 10.46 10.96
C LEU A 61 10.69 10.65 9.84
N THR A 62 11.00 11.49 8.88
CA THR A 62 10.17 11.70 7.69
C THR A 62 11.02 11.68 6.45
N GLY A 63 10.64 10.92 5.44
CA GLY A 63 11.37 10.79 4.20
C GLY A 63 10.48 10.86 2.98
N THR A 64 11.04 11.43 1.92
CA THR A 64 10.45 11.41 0.57
C THR A 64 11.41 10.66 -0.36
N GLY A 65 10.86 9.80 -1.21
CA GLY A 65 11.64 9.05 -2.18
C GLY A 65 12.11 9.93 -3.34
N GLU A 66 13.23 9.54 -3.92
CA GLU A 66 13.81 10.08 -5.15
C GLU A 66 14.53 8.95 -5.92
N GLN A 67 14.96 9.25 -7.15
CA GLN A 67 15.77 8.35 -7.99
C GLN A 67 15.10 6.98 -8.24
N TYR A 68 13.79 7.00 -8.51
CA TYR A 68 13.01 5.79 -8.74
C TYR A 68 13.48 5.04 -9.99
N GLN A 69 13.99 3.85 -9.76
CA GLN A 69 14.37 2.86 -10.77
C GLN A 69 13.81 1.51 -10.33
N MET A 70 12.54 1.50 -9.90
CA MET A 70 11.86 0.31 -9.38
C MET A 70 10.66 0.00 -10.27
N SER A 71 10.53 -1.27 -10.65
CA SER A 71 9.40 -1.78 -11.41
C SER A 71 8.83 -3.03 -10.75
N VAL A 72 7.51 -3.18 -10.84
CA VAL A 72 6.76 -4.32 -10.34
C VAL A 72 5.91 -4.88 -11.48
N THR A 73 6.12 -6.14 -11.83
CA THR A 73 5.39 -6.83 -12.88
C THR A 73 4.43 -7.82 -12.28
N PHE A 74 3.12 -7.61 -12.50
CA PHE A 74 2.07 -8.55 -12.08
C PHE A 74 1.63 -9.41 -13.26
N GLY A 75 1.64 -10.74 -13.09
CA GLY A 75 1.02 -11.73 -13.98
C GLY A 75 -0.40 -12.07 -13.52
N GLU A 76 -1.28 -12.44 -14.46
CA GLU A 76 -2.67 -12.79 -14.13
C GLU A 76 -2.94 -14.30 -14.07
N ASP A 77 -2.21 -15.10 -14.85
CA ASP A 77 -2.36 -16.55 -14.92
C ASP A 77 -1.01 -17.20 -15.29
N PRO A 78 -0.21 -17.69 -14.31
CA PRO A 78 -0.47 -17.65 -12.87
C PRO A 78 -0.38 -16.22 -12.30
N LYS A 79 -0.89 -16.03 -11.07
CA LYS A 79 -0.74 -14.78 -10.30
C LYS A 79 0.68 -14.59 -9.77
N SER A 80 1.63 -14.42 -10.68
CA SER A 80 3.04 -14.17 -10.35
C SER A 80 3.32 -12.68 -10.16
N VAL A 81 4.31 -12.34 -9.34
CA VAL A 81 4.82 -10.97 -9.21
C VAL A 81 6.34 -10.99 -9.23
N GLU A 82 6.92 -10.01 -9.90
CA GLU A 82 8.35 -9.74 -9.90
C GLU A 82 8.57 -8.26 -9.60
N ALA A 83 9.34 -7.95 -8.56
CA ALA A 83 9.76 -6.58 -8.27
C ALA A 83 11.28 -6.50 -8.39
N GLU A 84 11.77 -5.51 -9.14
CA GLU A 84 13.20 -5.30 -9.31
C GLU A 84 13.51 -3.81 -9.36
N GLY A 85 14.57 -3.44 -8.67
CA GLY A 85 15.23 -2.17 -8.81
C GLY A 85 15.45 -1.46 -7.48
N GLY A 86 15.34 -0.14 -7.47
CA GLY A 86 15.58 0.62 -6.26
C GLY A 86 15.10 2.06 -6.29
N PHE A 87 15.21 2.70 -5.13
CA PHE A 87 14.90 4.10 -4.90
C PHE A 87 15.70 4.61 -3.69
N VAL A 88 15.72 5.93 -3.47
CA VAL A 88 16.41 6.54 -2.33
C VAL A 88 15.42 7.38 -1.54
N PHE A 89 15.23 7.10 -0.25
CA PHE A 89 14.58 8.03 0.66
C PHE A 89 15.57 9.10 1.12
N LEU A 90 15.21 10.38 0.98
CA LEU A 90 15.90 11.47 1.68
C LEU A 90 15.18 11.75 2.99
N VAL A 91 15.76 11.30 4.09
CA VAL A 91 15.14 11.33 5.42
C VAL A 91 15.62 12.52 6.24
N GLU A 92 14.69 13.13 6.96
CA GLU A 92 14.90 14.14 7.98
C GLU A 92 14.53 13.57 9.35
N ALA A 93 15.37 13.83 10.36
CA ALA A 93 15.16 13.41 11.73
C ALA A 93 14.90 14.62 12.64
N SER A 94 13.90 14.53 13.51
CA SER A 94 13.59 15.54 14.52
C SER A 94 13.51 14.92 15.92
N ALA A 95 14.02 15.64 16.93
CA ALA A 95 13.90 15.27 18.34
C ALA A 95 13.09 16.35 19.06
N ALA A 96 11.98 15.97 19.69
CA ALA A 96 11.02 16.92 20.28
C ALA A 96 10.59 18.05 19.31
N GLY A 97 10.47 17.74 18.01
CA GLY A 97 10.09 18.69 16.96
C GLY A 97 11.21 19.60 16.47
N ILE A 98 12.44 19.42 16.96
CA ILE A 98 13.61 20.19 16.51
C ILE A 98 14.43 19.30 15.57
N PRO A 99 14.75 19.74 14.34
CA PRO A 99 15.62 19.00 13.45
C PRO A 99 16.95 18.67 14.12
N VAL A 100 17.32 17.39 14.11
CA VAL A 100 18.55 16.89 14.73
C VAL A 100 19.78 17.32 13.93
N ARG A 101 19.62 17.43 12.61
CA ARG A 101 20.63 17.92 11.66
C ARG A 101 19.97 18.84 10.65
N SER A 102 20.75 19.71 10.02
CA SER A 102 20.30 20.57 8.93
C SER A 102 20.20 19.87 7.58
N GLU A 103 20.84 18.70 7.45
CA GLU A 103 20.93 17.95 6.20
C GLU A 103 20.10 16.67 6.28
N ARG A 104 19.42 16.34 5.17
CA ARG A 104 18.77 15.06 4.97
C ARG A 104 19.82 14.01 4.66
N PHE A 105 19.55 12.76 5.04
CA PHE A 105 20.44 11.64 4.73
C PHE A 105 19.72 10.62 3.85
N PRO A 106 20.45 9.97 2.92
CA PRO A 106 19.88 9.00 2.01
C PRO A 106 19.74 7.63 2.66
N ILE A 107 18.64 6.94 2.39
CA ILE A 107 18.43 5.51 2.67
C ILE A 107 18.06 4.84 1.37
N GLN A 108 18.77 3.77 1.02
CA GLN A 108 18.52 3.06 -0.22
C GLN A 108 17.50 1.95 0.02
N GLY A 109 16.42 1.95 -0.73
CA GLY A 109 15.55 0.78 -0.88
C GLY A 109 15.95 0.08 -2.17
N ASN A 110 16.50 -1.13 -2.08
CA ASN A 110 16.76 -1.99 -3.22
C ASN A 110 15.95 -3.26 -3.04
N GLU A 111 15.22 -3.66 -4.07
CA GLU A 111 14.37 -4.85 -4.01
C GLU A 111 14.66 -5.77 -5.19
N ARG A 112 14.66 -7.06 -4.90
CA ARG A 112 14.61 -8.11 -5.91
C ARG A 112 13.75 -9.23 -5.37
N PHE A 113 12.49 -9.21 -5.76
CA PHE A 113 11.47 -10.14 -5.30
C PHE A 113 10.89 -10.91 -6.48
N THR A 114 10.63 -12.21 -6.29
CA THR A 114 9.91 -13.03 -7.27
C THR A 114 9.03 -14.01 -6.53
N GLY A 115 7.72 -13.85 -6.68
CA GLY A 115 6.75 -14.64 -5.93
C GLY A 115 5.37 -14.67 -6.58
N ASN A 116 4.36 -14.86 -5.74
CA ASN A 116 2.95 -14.77 -6.10
C ASN A 116 2.32 -13.55 -5.45
N TRP A 117 1.18 -13.13 -5.97
CA TRP A 117 0.40 -12.06 -5.37
C TRP A 117 -1.08 -12.37 -5.25
N GLU A 118 -1.72 -11.76 -4.26
CA GLU A 118 -3.15 -11.80 -4.05
C GLU A 118 -3.67 -10.42 -3.62
N LEU A 119 -4.82 -10.02 -4.15
CA LEU A 119 -5.60 -8.92 -3.61
C LEU A 119 -6.77 -9.49 -2.83
N LYS A 120 -6.85 -9.16 -1.54
CA LYS A 120 -7.91 -9.63 -0.66
C LYS A 120 -8.15 -8.64 0.46
N ASP A 121 -9.42 -8.36 0.78
CA ASP A 121 -9.83 -7.53 1.90
C ASP A 121 -9.18 -6.14 1.94
N GLY A 122 -8.93 -5.55 0.77
CA GLY A 122 -8.27 -4.23 0.63
C GLY A 122 -6.75 -4.28 0.84
N GLN A 123 -6.15 -5.46 0.84
CA GLN A 123 -4.71 -5.66 0.98
C GLN A 123 -4.12 -6.33 -0.26
N LEU A 124 -2.90 -5.95 -0.60
CA LEU A 124 -2.02 -6.62 -1.54
C LEU A 124 -1.05 -7.48 -0.73
N LEU A 125 -1.16 -8.79 -0.90
CA LEU A 125 -0.21 -9.77 -0.40
C LEU A 125 0.74 -10.14 -1.54
N MET A 126 2.03 -10.05 -1.30
CA MET A 126 3.08 -10.60 -2.16
C MET A 126 3.87 -11.61 -1.33
N GLU A 127 4.01 -12.84 -1.81
CA GLU A 127 4.65 -13.92 -1.05
C GLU A 127 5.56 -14.78 -1.93
N ASP A 128 6.72 -15.15 -1.40
CA ASP A 128 7.57 -16.19 -1.95
C ASP A 128 7.78 -17.32 -0.92
N LEU A 129 8.89 -18.06 -1.00
CA LEU A 129 9.15 -19.16 -0.07
C LEU A 129 9.68 -18.70 1.29
N ASP A 130 10.33 -17.54 1.34
CA ASP A 130 11.08 -17.04 2.47
C ASP A 130 10.43 -15.77 3.06
N ASP A 131 9.81 -14.94 2.21
CA ASP A 131 9.33 -13.61 2.55
C ASP A 131 7.85 -13.38 2.19
N SER A 132 7.22 -12.46 2.93
CA SER A 132 5.85 -12.02 2.70
C SER A 132 5.71 -10.52 2.95
N PHE A 133 5.19 -9.82 1.95
CA PHE A 133 4.87 -8.40 2.00
C PHE A 133 3.36 -8.22 2.01
N VAL A 134 2.84 -7.69 3.12
CA VAL A 134 1.44 -7.33 3.26
C VAL A 134 1.31 -5.82 3.18
N MET A 135 0.53 -5.33 2.23
CA MET A 135 0.37 -3.89 2.00
C MET A 135 -1.10 -3.50 1.94
N ASP A 136 -1.48 -2.44 2.63
CA ASP A 136 -2.82 -1.86 2.54
C ASP A 136 -2.96 -1.13 1.19
N VAL A 137 -4.03 -1.42 0.45
CA VAL A 137 -4.37 -0.71 -0.79
C VAL A 137 -5.13 0.55 -0.43
N LEU A 138 -4.49 1.71 -0.59
CA LEU A 138 -5.07 3.02 -0.32
C LEU A 138 -5.85 3.57 -1.52
N GLU A 139 -5.38 3.26 -2.73
CA GLU A 139 -6.00 3.68 -3.98
C GLU A 139 -5.71 2.64 -5.05
N PHE A 140 -6.73 2.25 -5.81
CA PHE A 140 -6.52 1.40 -6.97
C PHE A 140 -7.42 1.81 -8.14
N THR A 141 -6.78 2.16 -9.25
CA THR A 141 -7.38 2.53 -10.53
C THR A 141 -6.62 1.83 -11.66
N PRO A 142 -7.11 1.87 -12.92
CA PRO A 142 -6.39 1.27 -14.02
C PRO A 142 -4.92 1.70 -14.11
N ASN A 143 -4.55 2.94 -13.84
CA ASN A 143 -3.17 3.41 -14.05
C ASN A 143 -2.46 3.83 -12.76
N ARG A 144 -3.08 3.55 -11.60
CA ARG A 144 -2.59 4.03 -10.32
C ARG A 144 -2.85 3.01 -9.21
N LEU A 145 -1.79 2.62 -8.52
CA LEU A 145 -1.83 1.76 -7.36
C LEU A 145 -1.09 2.47 -6.23
N ARG A 146 -1.80 2.87 -5.18
CA ARG A 146 -1.19 3.42 -3.97
C ARG A 146 -1.33 2.40 -2.85
N VAL A 147 -0.20 2.02 -2.27
CA VAL A 147 -0.14 1.03 -1.19
C VAL A 147 0.63 1.59 0.00
N ALA A 148 0.38 1.01 1.18
CA ALA A 148 1.12 1.33 2.39
C ALA A 148 1.53 0.07 3.13
N THR A 149 2.69 0.10 3.79
CA THR A 149 3.22 -1.01 4.57
C THR A 149 3.88 -0.51 5.84
N VAL A 150 4.15 -1.45 6.75
CA VAL A 150 5.01 -1.25 7.92
C VAL A 150 6.35 -1.91 7.58
N PRO A 151 7.37 -1.14 7.18
CA PRO A 151 8.71 -1.68 6.96
C PRO A 151 9.28 -2.24 8.26
N ASP A 152 10.23 -3.17 8.17
CA ASP A 152 10.87 -3.70 9.37
C ASP A 152 11.65 -2.57 10.05
N ALA A 153 11.55 -2.49 11.38
CA ALA A 153 12.32 -1.52 12.15
C ALA A 153 13.83 -1.76 12.00
N SER A 154 14.26 -2.99 11.69
CA SER A 154 15.65 -3.31 11.41
C SER A 154 16.19 -2.61 10.16
N ASP A 155 15.34 -2.28 9.19
CA ASP A 155 15.74 -1.52 7.99
C ASP A 155 16.17 -0.09 8.34
N PHE A 156 15.83 0.36 9.55
CA PHE A 156 16.24 1.64 10.12
C PHE A 156 17.37 1.49 11.16
N GLU A 157 18.00 0.32 11.30
CA GLU A 157 19.15 0.15 12.21
C GLU A 157 20.43 0.83 11.70
N GLU A 158 20.53 1.12 10.40
CA GLU A 158 21.60 1.99 9.86
C GLU A 158 21.54 3.43 10.38
N PHE A 159 20.48 3.80 11.10
CA PHE A 159 20.42 5.04 11.86
C PHE A 159 21.28 4.87 13.12
N ASP A 160 22.60 4.88 12.92
CA ASP A 160 23.61 4.97 13.99
C ASP A 160 23.62 6.39 14.58
N PHE A 161 22.47 6.82 15.07
CA PHE A 161 22.34 7.94 15.98
C PHE A 161 22.29 7.35 17.38
N GLU A 162 23.41 7.44 18.10
CA GLU A 162 23.59 6.84 19.42
C GLU A 162 22.32 6.97 20.29
N GLY A 163 21.70 5.83 20.61
CA GLY A 163 20.55 5.75 21.51
C GLY A 163 19.18 6.02 20.89
N VAL A 164 19.04 6.15 19.56
CA VAL A 164 17.73 6.16 18.88
C VAL A 164 17.22 4.74 18.67
N THR A 165 15.99 4.50 19.07
CA THR A 165 15.24 3.27 18.78
C THR A 165 13.99 3.64 18.01
N VAL A 166 13.83 3.12 16.80
CA VAL A 166 12.61 3.24 16.00
C VAL A 166 11.57 2.27 16.58
N GLY A 167 10.38 2.78 16.88
CA GLY A 167 9.28 1.99 17.43
C GLY A 167 8.21 1.65 16.40
N GLU A 168 7.83 2.62 15.57
CA GLU A 168 6.79 2.45 14.55
C GLU A 168 7.24 3.10 13.25
N ALA A 169 6.96 2.45 12.12
CA ALA A 169 7.22 2.98 10.79
C ALA A 169 6.05 2.70 9.85
N ARG A 170 5.84 3.61 8.89
CA ARG A 170 4.88 3.45 7.80
C ARG A 170 5.52 3.98 6.53
N ALA A 171 5.56 3.14 5.51
CA ALA A 171 5.94 3.53 4.16
C ALA A 171 4.71 3.53 3.26
N GLU A 172 4.66 4.48 2.32
CA GLU A 172 3.66 4.52 1.27
C GLU A 172 4.34 4.57 -0.09
N PHE A 173 3.79 3.82 -1.04
CA PHE A 173 4.29 3.71 -2.40
C PHE A 173 3.17 4.01 -3.39
N LEU A 174 3.52 4.71 -4.45
CA LEU A 174 2.65 5.00 -5.58
C LEU A 174 3.27 4.40 -6.84
N LEU A 175 2.60 3.42 -7.40
CA LEU A 175 2.95 2.82 -8.67
C LEU A 175 2.00 3.28 -9.77
N THR A 176 2.54 3.47 -10.97
CA THR A 176 1.79 3.84 -12.16
C THR A 176 2.15 2.99 -13.37
N ARG A 177 1.24 2.93 -14.35
CA ARG A 177 1.44 2.21 -15.61
C ARG A 177 0.99 3.04 -16.81
#